data_AF-A0A1G9TDT8-F1
#
_entry.id   AF-A0A1G9TDT8-F1
#
_cell.length_a   1.000
_cell.length_b   1.000
_cell.length_c   1.000
_cell.angle_alpha   90.00
_cell.angle_beta   90.00
_cell.angle_gamma   90.00
#
_symmetry.space_group_name_H-M   'P 1'
#
loop_
_entity.id
_entity.type
_entity.pdbx_description
1 polymer ?
#
loop_
_entity_poly.entity_id
_entity_poly.type
_entity_poly.pdbx_seq_one_letter_code
_entity_poly.pdbx_strand_id
1 'polypeptide(L)'
;MELVFRLLVAGVLIVAPSLLFLGLWHGLHALRDDELIARMNRHTAGSFDDSPLVSDFLPTVDTDAIGRESFVACGTCGTPNPDDVRFCHECLSPVGR
;
A
#
# COMPACT_ATOMS: atom_id res chain seq x y z
N MET A 1 -14.12 -31.96 -40.34
CA MET A 1 -13.79 -30.58 -39.93
C MET A 1 -14.48 -30.18 -38.63
N GLU A 2 -15.76 -30.50 -38.43
CA GLU A 2 -16.52 -30.16 -37.21
C GLU A 2 -15.91 -30.71 -35.91
N LEU A 3 -15.46 -31.96 -35.92
CA LEU A 3 -14.83 -32.61 -34.76
C LEU A 3 -13.55 -31.91 -34.31
N VAL A 4 -12.69 -31.55 -35.25
CA VAL A 4 -11.44 -30.83 -34.98
C VAL A 4 -11.74 -29.44 -34.41
N PHE A 5 -12.72 -28.74 -34.96
CA PHE A 5 -13.15 -27.43 -34.46
C PHE A 5 -13.66 -27.51 -33.01
N ARG A 6 -14.52 -28.48 -32.71
CA ARG A 6 -15.04 -28.68 -31.33
C ARG A 6 -13.93 -29.02 -30.34
N LEU A 7 -12.96 -29.84 -30.74
CA LEU A 7 -11.80 -30.17 -29.89
C LEU A 7 -10.93 -28.93 -29.63
N LEU A 8 -10.72 -28.08 -30.63
CA LEU A 8 -9.99 -26.82 -30.44
C LEU A 8 -10.72 -25.88 -29.48
N VAL A 9 -12.02 -25.68 -29.68
CA VAL A 9 -12.83 -24.80 -28.81
C VAL A 9 -12.83 -25.35 -27.38
N ALA A 10 -13.04 -26.65 -27.19
CA ALA A 10 -13.00 -27.28 -25.87
C ALA A 10 -11.61 -27.12 -25.22
N GLY A 11 -10.54 -27.34 -25.98
CA GLY A 11 -9.16 -27.16 -25.49
C GLY A 11 -8.90 -25.72 -25.05
N VAL A 12 -9.30 -24.73 -25.85
CA VAL A 12 -9.16 -23.32 -25.49
C VAL A 12 -9.97 -22.98 -24.24
N LEU A 13 -11.22 -23.44 -24.14
CA LEU A 13 -12.06 -23.19 -22.97
C LEU A 13 -11.50 -23.80 -21.67
N ILE A 14 -10.77 -24.91 -21.77
CA ILE A 14 -10.12 -25.54 -20.61
C ILE A 14 -8.82 -24.81 -20.23
N VAL A 15 -8.00 -24.45 -21.21
CA VAL A 15 -6.65 -23.90 -20.97
C VAL A 15 -6.67 -22.39 -20.73
N ALA A 16 -7.52 -21.65 -21.43
CA ALA A 16 -7.58 -20.19 -21.37
C ALA A 16 -7.82 -19.63 -19.95
N PRO A 17 -8.72 -20.17 -19.12
CA PRO A 17 -8.93 -19.66 -17.76
C PRO A 17 -7.67 -19.79 -16.89
N SER A 18 -6.95 -20.90 -17.03
CA SER A 18 -5.70 -21.15 -16.29
C SER A 18 -4.60 -20.20 -16.74
N LEU A 19 -4.45 -19.98 -18.07
CA LEU A 19 -3.48 -19.02 -18.60
C LEU A 19 -3.82 -17.58 -18.22
N LEU A 20 -5.10 -17.20 -18.25
CA LEU A 20 -5.57 -15.88 -17.82
C LEU A 20 -5.22 -15.64 -16.35
N PHE A 21 -5.48 -16.63 -15.50
CA PHE A 21 -5.16 -16.58 -14.08
C PHE A 21 -3.65 -16.42 -13.85
N LEU A 22 -2.82 -17.25 -14.49
CA LEU A 22 -1.36 -17.18 -14.37
C LEU A 22 -0.81 -15.86 -14.92
N GLY A 23 -1.37 -15.36 -16.02
CA GLY A 23 -1.00 -14.07 -16.60
C GLY A 23 -1.32 -12.92 -15.65
N LEU A 24 -2.51 -12.92 -15.06
CA LEU A 24 -2.89 -11.91 -14.06
C LEU A 24 -2.00 -12.00 -12.81
N TRP A 25 -1.74 -13.20 -12.31
CA TRP A 25 -0.85 -13.43 -11.17
C TRP A 25 0.54 -12.88 -11.44
N HIS A 26 1.12 -13.22 -12.58
CA HIS A 26 2.45 -12.75 -12.98
C HIS A 26 2.47 -11.24 -13.19
N GLY A 27 1.40 -10.67 -13.79
CA GLY A 27 1.24 -9.24 -13.97
C GLY A 27 1.18 -8.48 -12.64
N LEU A 28 0.41 -8.99 -11.67
CA LEU A 28 0.36 -8.44 -10.32
C LEU A 28 1.71 -8.55 -9.61
N HIS A 29 2.43 -9.66 -9.81
CA HIS A 29 3.76 -9.85 -9.23
C HIS A 29 4.83 -8.97 -9.89
N ALA A 30 4.66 -8.62 -11.16
CA ALA A 30 5.52 -7.66 -11.86
C ALA A 30 5.21 -6.21 -11.46
N LEU A 31 3.94 -5.88 -11.21
CA LEU A 31 3.52 -4.56 -10.69
C LEU A 31 3.89 -4.37 -9.23
N ARG A 32 3.91 -5.45 -8.46
CA ARG A 32 4.51 -5.50 -7.12
C ARG A 32 6.02 -5.46 -7.30
N ASP A 33 6.53 -4.29 -7.66
CA ASP A 33 7.94 -4.06 -7.91
C ASP A 33 8.73 -4.41 -6.63
N ASP A 34 9.28 -5.63 -6.60
CA ASP A 34 9.98 -6.18 -5.44
C ASP A 34 11.22 -5.32 -5.13
N GLU A 35 11.67 -4.49 -6.08
CA GLU A 35 12.70 -3.47 -5.91
C GLU A 35 12.25 -2.28 -5.05
N LEU A 36 10.96 -1.91 -5.10
CA LEU A 36 10.37 -0.90 -4.23
C LEU A 36 10.24 -1.43 -2.79
N ILE A 37 9.84 -2.71 -2.64
CA ILE A 37 9.83 -3.40 -1.35
C ILE A 37 11.26 -3.53 -0.80
N ALA A 38 12.25 -3.88 -1.63
CA ALA A 38 13.65 -3.99 -1.22
C ALA A 38 14.25 -2.63 -0.84
N ARG A 39 13.81 -1.53 -1.46
CA ARG A 39 14.20 -0.16 -1.06
C ARG A 39 13.56 0.23 0.27
N MET A 40 12.27 -0.04 0.45
CA MET A 40 11.56 0.24 1.70
C MET A 40 12.13 -0.57 2.87
N ASN A 41 12.35 -1.87 2.69
CA ASN A 41 12.99 -2.71 3.71
C ASN A 41 14.39 -2.24 4.08
N ARG A 42 15.17 -1.72 3.13
CA ARG A 42 16.49 -1.13 3.44
C ARG A 42 16.37 0.16 4.25
N HIS A 43 15.34 0.98 4.03
CA HIS A 43 15.09 2.18 4.82
C HIS A 43 14.57 1.84 6.22
N THR A 44 13.71 0.83 6.35
CA THR A 44 13.14 0.41 7.63
C THR A 44 14.13 -0.41 8.47
N ALA A 45 14.93 -1.28 7.87
CA ALA A 45 15.95 -2.06 8.60
C ALA A 45 17.06 -1.16 9.18
N GLY A 46 17.30 0.01 8.60
CA GLY A 46 18.23 1.02 9.13
C GLY A 46 17.67 1.89 10.25
N SER A 47 16.37 1.82 10.58
CA SER A 47 15.74 2.73 11.56
C SER A 47 15.47 2.09 12.94
N PHE A 48 15.84 0.83 13.16
CA PHE A 48 15.54 0.11 14.41
C PHE A 48 16.73 -0.03 15.38
N ASP A 49 17.93 0.44 15.03
CA ASP A 49 19.13 0.27 15.89
C ASP A 49 19.75 1.57 16.41
N ASP A 50 19.10 2.73 16.22
CA ASP A 50 19.62 3.99 16.78
C ASP A 50 18.50 4.94 17.25
N SER A 51 18.07 4.75 18.49
CA SER A 51 17.63 5.88 19.33
C SER A 51 18.85 6.26 20.19
N PRO A 52 19.43 7.46 20.00
CA PRO A 52 18.81 8.66 20.57
C PRO A 52 19.03 9.97 19.75
N LEU A 53 19.23 9.90 18.43
CA LEU A 53 19.62 11.06 17.60
C LEU A 53 18.66 11.40 16.45
N VAL A 54 17.38 11.06 16.56
CA VAL A 54 16.36 11.39 15.53
C VAL A 54 16.17 12.91 15.34
N SER A 55 16.76 13.73 16.23
CA SER A 55 16.65 15.19 16.17
C SER A 55 17.68 15.90 15.27
N ASP A 56 18.75 15.22 14.83
CA ASP A 56 19.89 15.87 14.12
C ASP A 56 19.96 15.61 12.60
N PHE A 57 19.15 14.68 12.07
CA PHE A 57 19.14 14.32 10.64
C PHE A 57 17.83 14.62 9.93
N LEU A 58 16.91 15.36 10.56
CA LEU A 58 15.84 15.98 9.79
C LEU A 58 16.48 17.05 8.89
N PRO A 59 16.29 16.99 7.56
CA PRO A 59 16.70 18.11 6.72
C PRO A 59 16.06 19.37 7.27
N THR A 60 16.81 20.46 7.36
CA THR A 60 16.25 21.81 7.54
C THR A 60 15.42 22.13 6.30
N VAL A 61 14.25 21.50 6.20
CA VAL A 61 13.18 21.98 5.36
C VAL A 61 12.76 23.29 6.02
N ASP A 62 12.71 24.36 5.26
CA ASP A 62 12.04 25.58 5.69
C ASP A 62 10.66 25.19 6.24
N THR A 63 10.55 25.17 7.56
CA THR A 63 9.35 24.81 8.32
C THR A 63 8.22 25.84 8.15
N ASP A 64 8.38 26.79 7.24
CA ASP A 64 7.32 27.67 6.75
C ASP A 64 6.46 27.02 5.65
N ALA A 65 6.88 25.87 5.07
CA ALA A 65 6.13 25.19 4.00
C ALA A 65 5.67 23.76 4.30
N ILE A 66 6.09 23.14 5.42
CA ILE A 66 5.42 21.95 5.96
C ILE A 66 4.40 22.48 6.96
N GLY A 67 3.14 22.59 6.53
CA GLY A 67 2.05 22.91 7.44
C GLY A 67 2.18 22.02 8.67
N ARG A 68 2.19 22.64 9.86
CA ARG A 68 2.15 21.92 11.14
C ARG A 68 1.07 20.86 11.01
N GLU A 69 1.45 19.58 10.95
CA GLU A 69 0.47 18.50 10.90
C GLU A 69 -0.31 18.55 12.22
N SER A 70 -1.50 19.14 12.18
CA SER A 70 -2.37 19.23 13.35
C SER A 70 -3.01 17.87 13.55
N PHE A 71 -2.88 17.33 14.77
CA PHE A 71 -3.54 16.10 15.14
C PHE A 71 -4.73 16.39 16.05
N VAL A 72 -5.83 15.67 15.83
CA VAL A 72 -7.05 15.68 16.63
C VAL A 72 -7.33 14.28 17.17
N ALA A 73 -7.59 14.17 18.47
CA ALA A 73 -7.96 12.90 19.09
C ALA A 73 -9.40 12.50 18.74
N CYS A 74 -9.61 11.23 18.40
CA CYS A 74 -10.95 10.71 18.17
C CYS A 74 -11.78 10.78 19.46
N GLY A 75 -12.98 11.38 19.40
CA GLY A 75 -13.87 11.48 20.55
C GLY A 75 -14.46 10.14 21.01
N THR A 76 -14.36 9.08 20.21
CA THR A 76 -14.89 7.74 20.52
C THR A 76 -13.84 6.82 21.11
N CYS A 77 -12.65 6.74 20.51
CA CYS A 77 -11.59 5.79 20.92
C CYS A 77 -10.29 6.44 21.41
N GLY A 78 -10.16 7.77 21.32
CA GLY A 78 -8.96 8.49 21.78
C GLY A 78 -7.77 8.45 20.82
N THR A 79 -7.83 7.65 19.75
CA THR A 79 -6.76 7.54 18.76
C THR A 79 -6.46 8.91 18.11
N PRO A 80 -5.19 9.33 17.99
CA PRO A 80 -4.83 10.56 17.29
C PRO A 80 -5.01 10.39 15.78
N ASN A 81 -5.61 11.38 15.12
CA ASN A 81 -5.80 11.40 13.66
C ASN A 81 -5.33 12.76 13.12
N PRO A 82 -4.88 12.82 11.86
CA PRO A 82 -4.68 14.10 11.18
C PRO A 82 -5.96 14.96 11.17
N ASP A 83 -5.85 16.28 11.14
CA ASP A 83 -6.99 17.20 11.12
C ASP A 83 -7.71 17.29 9.77
N ASP A 84 -7.13 16.75 8.70
CA ASP A 84 -7.69 16.67 7.35
C ASP A 84 -8.54 15.40 7.11
N VAL A 85 -8.56 14.45 8.05
CA VAL A 85 -9.35 13.21 7.91
C VAL A 85 -10.73 13.30 8.56
N ARG A 86 -11.74 12.74 7.88
CA ARG A 86 -13.15 12.77 8.34
C ARG A 86 -13.52 11.63 9.30
N PHE A 87 -12.77 10.52 9.27
CA PHE A 87 -13.05 9.30 10.02
C PHE A 87 -11.80 8.79 10.72
N CYS A 88 -12.00 8.15 11.87
CA CYS A 88 -10.91 7.60 12.65
C CYS A 88 -10.35 6.36 11.97
N HIS A 89 -9.02 6.28 11.85
CA HIS A 89 -8.38 5.12 11.23
C HIS A 89 -8.54 3.81 12.03
N GLU A 90 -8.83 3.91 13.33
CA GLU A 90 -8.98 2.76 14.21
C GLU A 90 -10.45 2.33 14.34
N CYS A 91 -11.32 3.23 14.80
CA CYS A 91 -12.72 2.89 15.11
C CYS A 91 -13.74 3.34 14.06
N LEU A 92 -13.29 3.95 12.96
CA LEU A 92 -14.10 4.46 11.84
C LEU A 92 -15.21 5.46 12.24
N SER A 93 -15.19 5.96 13.47
CA SER A 93 -16.11 7.00 13.93
C SER A 93 -15.68 8.36 13.38
N PRO A 94 -16.60 9.32 13.18
CA PRO A 94 -16.25 10.67 12.76
C PRO A 94 -15.22 11.32 13.70
N VAL A 95 -14.20 11.94 13.13
CA VAL A 95 -13.15 12.67 13.86
C VAL A 95 -13.48 14.15 13.77
N GLY A 96 -13.92 14.73 14.89
CA GLY A 96 -14.41 16.10 14.93
C GLY A 96 -15.93 16.21 14.70
N ARG A 97 -16.53 17.24 15.29
CA ARG A 97 -17.91 17.67 15.07
C ARG A 97 -17.87 19.13 14.68
#